data_AF-A0A430HRG9-F1
#
_entry.id   AF-A0A430HRG9-F1
#
_cell.length_a   1.000
_cell.length_b   1.000
_cell.length_c   1.000
_cell.angle_alpha   90.00
_cell.angle_beta   90.00
_cell.angle_gamma   90.00
#
_symmetry.space_group_name_H-M   'P 1'
#
loop_
_entity.id
_entity.type
_entity.pdbx_description
1 polymer ?
#
loop_
_entity_poly.entity_id
_entity_poly.type
_entity_poly.pdbx_seq_one_letter_code
_entity_poly.pdbx_strand_id
1 'polypeptide(L)' 'MKVLWPAFLAAMLAEGCFFALFDPRESLHLGELALSPMAVYTIGFFFFWTWCAIASMLTYYLLVIPDDPHPPF' A
#
# COMPACT_ATOMS: atom_id res chain seq x y z
N MET A 1 -13.85 -0.15 -6.89
CA MET A 1 -14.07 1.15 -6.20
C MET A 1 -14.03 1.03 -4.67
N LYS A 2 -14.76 0.09 -4.03
CA LYS A 2 -14.86 -0.02 -2.56
C LYS A 2 -13.53 -0.25 -1.79
N VAL A 3 -12.52 -0.86 -2.42
CA VAL A 3 -11.22 -1.21 -1.81
C VAL A 3 -10.09 -0.30 -2.31
N LEU A 4 -9.99 -0.11 -3.63
CA LEU A 4 -8.92 0.68 -4.27
C LEU A 4 -8.89 2.16 -3.85
N TRP A 5 -10.05 2.78 -3.67
CA TRP A 5 -10.13 4.22 -3.34
C TRP A 5 -9.71 4.52 -1.90
N PRO A 6 -10.23 3.80 -0.86
CA PRO A 6 -9.72 3.95 0.51
C PRO A 6 -8.24 3.59 0.63
N ALA A 7 -7.78 2.55 -0.08
CA ALA A 7 -6.38 2.14 -0.09
C ALA A 7 -5.45 3.22 -0.65
N PHE A 8 -5.90 3.97 -1.66
CA PHE A 8 -5.14 5.09 -2.24
C PHE A 8 -4.91 6.20 -1.22
N LEU A 9 -5.95 6.62 -0.48
CA LEU A 9 -5.84 7.65 0.56
C LEU A 9 -4.94 7.21 1.73
N ALA A 10 -5.06 5.95 2.17
CA ALA A 10 -4.21 5.38 3.21
C ALA A 10 -2.74 5.32 2.76
N ALA A 11 -2.50 4.94 1.50
CA ALA A 11 -1.17 4.88 0.92
C ALA A 11 -0.52 6.27 0.79
N MET A 12 -1.26 7.29 0.38
CA MET A 12 -0.75 8.68 0.35
C MET A 12 -0.28 9.14 1.73
N LEU A 13 -1.03 8.81 2.79
CA LEU A 13 -0.64 9.18 4.15
C LEU A 13 0.61 8.40 4.61
N ALA A 14 0.64 7.09 4.36
CA ALA A 14 1.78 6.24 4.71
C ALA A 14 3.06 6.64 3.98
N GLU A 15 2.96 6.90 2.68
CA GLU A 15 4.07 7.38 1.84
C GLU A 15 4.56 8.76 2.31
N GLY A 16 3.65 9.69 2.59
CA GLY A 16 3.99 11.01 3.11
C GLY A 16 4.73 10.94 4.44
N CYS A 17 4.29 10.07 5.36
CA CYS A 17 5.00 9.81 6.62
C CYS A 17 6.36 9.15 6.38
N PHE A 18 6.44 8.18 5.47
CA PHE A 18 7.69 7.47 5.16
C PHE A 18 8.74 8.44 4.60
N PHE A 19 8.41 9.23 3.58
CA PHE A 19 9.36 10.18 3.00
C PHE A 19 9.62 11.42 3.86
N ALA A 20 8.79 11.68 4.87
CA ALA A 20 9.13 12.68 5.89
C ALA A 20 10.22 12.18 6.86
N LEU A 21 10.32 10.86 7.05
CA LEU A 21 11.33 10.21 7.91
C LEU A 21 12.59 9.79 7.14
N PHE A 22 12.42 9.39 5.88
CA PHE A 22 13.48 8.89 5.01
C PHE A 22 13.63 9.84 3.82
N ASP A 23 14.78 10.53 3.70
CA ASP A 23 15.02 11.45 2.58
C ASP A 23 15.43 10.65 1.32
N PRO A 24 14.62 10.63 0.24
CA PRO A 24 14.96 9.92 -0.98
C PRO A 24 16.06 10.62 -1.80
N ARG A 25 16.44 11.86 -1.42
CA ARG A 25 17.59 12.58 -2.00
C ARG A 25 18.92 12.07 -1.45
N GLU A 26 18.90 11.41 -0.29
CA GLU A 26 20.01 10.60 0.17
C GLU A 26 19.99 9.33 -0.71
N SER A 27 20.54 9.48 -1.91
CA SER A 27 20.49 8.56 -3.03
C SER A 27 20.47 7.10 -2.60
N LEU A 28 19.34 6.42 -2.84
CA LEU A 28 19.23 4.98 -2.63
C LEU A 28 20.14 4.28 -3.65
N HIS A 29 21.38 4.01 -3.25
CA HIS A 29 22.35 3.29 -4.08
C HIS A 29 22.00 1.80 -4.04
N LEU A 30 21.19 1.35 -5.01
CA LEU A 30 20.97 -0.06 -5.25
C LEU A 30 22.12 -0.61 -6.11
N GLY A 31 23.30 -0.72 -5.51
CA GLY A 31 24.54 -1.08 -6.23
C GLY A 31 25.03 0.04 -7.15
N GLU A 32 25.29 -0.26 -8.43
CA GLU A 32 25.74 0.73 -9.43
C GLU A 32 24.59 1.56 -10.04
N LEU A 33 23.33 1.21 -9.77
CA LEU A 33 22.18 1.89 -10.35
C LEU A 33 21.76 3.08 -9.48
N ALA A 34 22.17 4.28 -9.87
CA ALA A 34 21.69 5.51 -9.27
C ALA A 34 20.22 5.74 -9.67
N LEU A 35 19.29 5.39 -8.79
CA LEU A 35 17.87 5.70 -8.98
C LEU A 35 17.66 7.21 -8.85
N SER A 36 16.94 7.79 -9.82
CA SER A 36 16.52 9.18 -9.69
C SER A 36 15.55 9.33 -8.52
N PRO A 37 15.54 10.47 -7.81
CA PRO A 37 14.58 10.69 -6.72
C PRO A 37 13.13 10.45 -7.15
N MET A 38 12.79 10.82 -8.39
CA MET A 38 11.45 10.60 -8.95
C MET A 38 11.08 9.11 -9.08
N ALA A 39 12.05 8.27 -9.45
CA ALA A 39 11.84 6.82 -9.50
C ALA A 39 11.56 6.26 -8.10
N VAL A 40 12.31 6.73 -7.09
CA VAL A 40 12.11 6.30 -5.69
C VAL A 40 10.72 6.67 -5.19
N TYR A 41 10.26 7.90 -5.43
CA TYR A 41 8.90 8.33 -5.08
C TYR A 41 7.84 7.44 -5.73
N THR A 42 7.96 7.22 -7.04
CA THR A 42 6.97 6.43 -7.78
C THR A 42 6.91 4.98 -7.28
N ILE A 43 8.07 4.36 -7.03
CA ILE A 43 8.14 3.00 -6.48
C ILE A 43 7.52 2.95 -5.07
N GLY A 44 7.83 3.94 -4.22
CA GLY A 44 7.25 4.06 -2.87
C GLY A 44 5.74 4.15 -2.91
N PHE A 45 5.17 5.03 -3.74
CA PHE A 45 3.73 5.15 -3.94
C PHE A 45 3.08 3.81 -4.30
N PHE A 46 3.59 3.14 -5.34
CA PHE A 46 3.00 1.85 -5.79
C PHE A 46 3.16 0.74 -4.75
N PHE A 47 4.27 0.73 -4.02
CA PHE A 47 4.50 -0.22 -2.93
C PHE A 47 3.47 -0.04 -1.81
N PHE A 48 3.35 1.18 -1.26
CA PHE A 48 2.38 1.46 -0.20
C PHE A 48 0.94 1.27 -0.67
N TRP A 49 0.63 1.66 -1.90
CA TRP A 49 -0.71 1.50 -2.47
C TRP A 49 -1.11 0.04 -2.63
N THR A 50 -0.20 -0.80 -3.13
CA THR A 50 -0.46 -2.24 -3.25
C THR A 50 -0.65 -2.88 -1.87
N TRP A 51 0.17 -2.50 -0.89
CA TRP A 51 0.05 -3.03 0.47
C TRP A 51 -1.28 -2.63 1.14
N CYS A 52 -1.66 -1.35 1.04
CA CYS A 52 -2.95 -0.86 1.53
C CYS A 52 -4.14 -1.50 0.79
N ALA A 53 -3.99 -1.77 -0.51
CA ALA A 53 -5.02 -2.44 -1.30
C ALA A 53 -5.21 -3.90 -0.84
N ILE A 54 -4.13 -4.63 -0.59
CA ILE A 54 -4.18 -5.99 -0.04
C ILE A 54 -4.83 -6.00 1.34
N ALA A 55 -4.42 -5.10 2.24
CA ALA A 55 -5.02 -5.00 3.58
C ALA A 55 -6.52 -4.70 3.51
N SER A 56 -6.92 -3.74 2.67
CA SER A 56 -8.33 -3.39 2.47
C SER A 56 -9.12 -4.54 1.82
N MET A 57 -8.50 -5.29 0.91
CA MET A 57 -9.11 -6.46 0.28
C MET A 57 -9.31 -7.59 1.29
N LEU A 58 -8.34 -7.81 2.19
CA LEU A 58 -8.44 -8.80 3.26
C LEU A 58 -9.56 -8.42 4.24
N THR A 59 -9.62 -7.15 4.67
CA THR A 59 -10.72 -6.66 5.51
C THR A 59 -12.08 -6.86 4.82
N TYR A 60 -12.17 -6.55 3.52
CA TYR A 60 -13.39 -6.77 2.76
C TYR A 60 -13.75 -8.27 2.67
N TYR A 61 -12.77 -9.14 2.44
CA TYR A 61 -12.94 -10.58 2.38
C TYR A 61 -13.49 -11.12 3.71
N LEU A 62 -12.89 -10.74 4.84
CA LEU A 62 -13.32 -11.15 6.19
C LEU A 62 -14.71 -10.63 6.56
N LEU A 63 -15.09 -9.43 6.09
CA LEU A 63 -16.41 -8.86 6.38
C LEU A 63 -17.52 -9.43 5.49
N VAL A 64 -17.18 -9.92 4.29
CA VAL A 64 -18.17 -10.37 3.29
C VAL A 64 -18.37 -11.87 3.33
N ILE A 65 -17.39 -12.65 3.76
CA ILE A 65 -17.56 -14.10 3.93
C ILE A 65 -18.30 -14.35 5.24
N PRO A 66 -19.51 -14.92 5.19
CA PRO A 66 -20.24 -15.31 6.38
C PRO A 66 -19.50 -16.46 7.07
N ASP A 67 -19.27 -16.35 8.37
CA ASP A 67 -18.70 -17.42 9.22
C ASP A 67 -19.74 -18.52 9.55
N ASP A 68 -20.94 -18.46 8.98
CA ASP A 68 -22.05 -19.33 9.36
C ASP A 68 -22.22 -20.50 8.36
N PRO A 69 -21.79 -21.72 8.70
CA PRO A 69 -22.43 -22.90 8.14
C PRO A 69 -23.82 -22.96 8.76
N HIS A 70 -24.82 -22.42 8.09
CA HIS A 70 -26.21 -22.61 8.49
C HIS A 70 -26.56 -24.09 8.24
N PRO A 71 -26.71 -24.96 9.27
CA PRO A 71 -27.24 -26.29 9.02
C PRO A 71 -28.69 -26.14 8.53
N PRO A 72 -29.13 -26.99 7.59
CA PRO A 72 -30.46 -26.91 7.01
C PRO A 72 -31.51 -27.53 7.95
N PHE A 73 -31.68 -26.99 9.17
CA PHE A 73 -32.78 -27.37 10.07
C PHE A 73 -33.27 -26.14 10.84
#